data_AF-A0A3M6TIY5-F1
#
_entry.id   AF-A0A3M6TIY5-F1
#
_cell.length_a   1.000
_cell.length_b   1.000
_cell.length_c   1.000
_cell.angle_alpha   90.00
_cell.angle_beta   90.00
_cell.angle_gamma   90.00
#
_symmetry.space_group_name_H-M   'P 1'
#
loop_
_entity.id
_entity.type
_entity.pdbx_description
1 polymer ?
#
loop_
_entity_poly.entity_id
_entity_poly.type
_entity_poly.pdbx_seq_one_letter_code
_entity_poly.pdbx_strand_id
1 'polypeptide(L)'
;MPPKKKGKKSGKKKKSGKRSAKKSPSAAPSSDVLNELSKEYFLIQIRDLEERLVRYQKKCDELEIANQDYRSQYEQQTTDKKEIVSFLKKQLEQRADEIADLQDRLIGLQQAKDGEKDQYEVQLATLRTEMQEIKDQLTSENMVLGGKLASLEEFRVQKEDLMAKFAKMEEELEKQQKDHKEVIYNLERKAVVDKDRLKKEMVLRLNQVAAEFRKVSNKQMAETTKRTIRENVSINAQLAKMSDKTMELIQENDELRTKEKKMKMQVDMLEHNEKELAKKNSSNQKIIRMLAEKAKQQEEMLLEYDESEANKKDLESELDLLRAQVDSMKDELKSTTEKKESLESELAKVTKDRDLSMKKKDELTGILSQAAQALRSSLVAPTVVNGKPDEAEAISQRENLVQTLLGILNDAVTFGVGPSAKDFMPPRKTSGYSSPSPDIGRHIHRKKETLPSKAQAVAAAVNRPLPHYKLGDLGIVPRSHPKLGERPGVSSPLAPISRQTRSVGVQTVSAQKAMFFADQLLSKRSPTSSGHSLSHDYKSPIRTELPVGAGSRGRIP
;
A
#
# COMPACT_ATOMS: atom_id res chain seq x y z
N MET A 1 2.12 -79.42 -16.89
CA MET A 1 1.94 -80.64 -16.07
C MET A 1 1.04 -80.34 -14.87
N PRO A 2 0.48 -81.34 -14.15
CA PRO A 2 -0.53 -81.17 -13.10
C PRO A 2 0.03 -81.63 -11.71
N PRO A 3 -0.74 -82.25 -10.78
CA PRO A 3 -1.73 -81.67 -9.84
C PRO A 3 -1.42 -82.07 -8.36
N LYS A 4 -2.33 -81.81 -7.39
CA LYS A 4 -2.92 -82.78 -6.41
C LYS A 4 -3.56 -82.08 -5.16
N LYS A 5 -4.43 -82.68 -4.32
CA LYS A 5 -5.50 -83.74 -4.45
C LYS A 5 -6.15 -84.04 -3.06
N LYS A 6 -7.40 -84.57 -3.06
CA LYS A 6 -8.18 -85.26 -1.97
C LYS A 6 -9.02 -84.35 -1.04
N GLY A 7 -10.28 -84.64 -0.68
CA GLY A 7 -11.33 -85.51 -1.30
C GLY A 7 -11.98 -86.60 -0.42
N LYS A 8 -13.10 -87.21 -0.91
CA LYS A 8 -13.96 -88.30 -0.33
C LYS A 8 -14.94 -87.85 0.78
N LYS A 9 -16.01 -88.57 1.17
CA LYS A 9 -16.50 -89.97 0.93
C LYS A 9 -17.50 -90.11 -0.26
N SER A 10 -18.24 -91.24 -0.37
CA SER A 10 -19.07 -91.60 -1.56
C SER A 10 -19.97 -92.85 -1.40
N GLY A 11 -21.19 -92.86 -1.97
CA GLY A 11 -22.03 -94.06 -2.24
C GLY A 11 -22.99 -93.85 -3.44
N LYS A 12 -23.22 -94.77 -4.41
CA LYS A 12 -23.70 -96.19 -4.42
C LYS A 12 -25.25 -96.30 -4.31
N LYS A 13 -26.01 -97.11 -5.10
CA LYS A 13 -25.65 -98.23 -6.04
C LYS A 13 -26.84 -98.83 -6.87
N LYS A 14 -26.82 -98.73 -8.22
CA LYS A 14 -27.46 -99.64 -9.25
C LYS A 14 -29.02 -99.79 -9.21
N LYS A 15 -29.77 -100.50 -10.10
CA LYS A 15 -29.49 -101.40 -11.27
C LYS A 15 -30.75 -101.59 -12.20
N SER A 16 -30.55 -101.81 -13.51
CA SER A 16 -31.36 -102.61 -14.49
C SER A 16 -32.87 -102.33 -14.74
N GLY A 17 -33.46 -102.62 -15.93
CA GLY A 17 -32.85 -102.98 -17.23
C GLY A 17 -33.74 -103.72 -18.27
N LYS A 18 -33.53 -103.40 -19.57
CA LYS A 18 -33.65 -104.23 -20.81
C LYS A 18 -34.71 -105.35 -20.94
N ARG A 19 -35.69 -105.16 -21.85
CA ARG A 19 -36.34 -106.09 -22.83
C ARG A 19 -37.42 -105.29 -23.60
N SER A 20 -37.63 -105.27 -24.93
CA SER A 20 -37.44 -106.16 -26.10
C SER A 20 -38.66 -107.03 -26.49
N ALA A 21 -39.49 -106.46 -27.37
CA ALA A 21 -40.36 -107.04 -28.42
C ALA A 21 -40.96 -108.46 -28.29
N LYS A 22 -42.28 -108.58 -28.56
CA LYS A 22 -42.81 -109.55 -29.56
C LYS A 22 -44.27 -109.33 -30.00
N LYS A 23 -44.51 -109.65 -31.28
CA LYS A 23 -45.73 -110.22 -31.93
C LYS A 23 -47.10 -109.53 -31.79
N SER A 24 -47.67 -109.21 -32.96
CA SER A 24 -49.08 -109.49 -33.31
C SER A 24 -49.32 -111.01 -33.44
N PRO A 25 -50.55 -111.48 -33.16
CA PRO A 25 -51.55 -111.77 -34.22
C PRO A 25 -52.99 -111.35 -33.77
N SER A 26 -54.10 -111.47 -34.52
CA SER A 26 -54.44 -111.79 -35.93
C SER A 26 -55.92 -111.48 -36.20
N ALA A 27 -56.30 -111.40 -37.49
CA ALA A 27 -57.65 -111.65 -38.05
C ALA A 27 -58.81 -110.69 -37.72
N ALA A 28 -59.41 -110.14 -38.79
CA ALA A 28 -60.87 -109.95 -38.84
C ALA A 28 -61.55 -111.29 -39.17
N PRO A 29 -62.83 -111.46 -38.80
CA PRO A 29 -63.78 -111.81 -39.87
C PRO A 29 -65.16 -111.14 -39.74
N SER A 30 -65.91 -111.22 -40.85
CA SER A 30 -67.38 -111.28 -40.95
C SER A 30 -68.24 -110.30 -40.13
N SER A 31 -68.94 -109.44 -40.86
CA SER A 31 -70.31 -109.07 -40.52
C SER A 31 -71.17 -110.33 -40.34
N ASP A 32 -71.86 -110.46 -39.21
CA ASP A 32 -73.32 -110.33 -39.23
C ASP A 32 -73.88 -110.11 -37.81
N VAL A 33 -75.01 -109.39 -37.74
CA VAL A 33 -75.85 -109.14 -36.55
C VAL A 33 -75.08 -108.97 -35.23
N LEU A 34 -74.51 -107.76 -35.01
CA LEU A 34 -74.14 -107.30 -33.66
C LEU A 34 -75.40 -107.29 -32.77
N ASN A 35 -75.50 -108.30 -31.91
CA ASN A 35 -76.51 -108.44 -30.86
C ASN A 35 -76.57 -107.14 -30.02
N GLU A 36 -77.77 -106.66 -29.69
CA GLU A 36 -77.96 -105.33 -29.11
C GLU A 36 -77.23 -105.17 -27.78
N LEU A 37 -77.22 -106.23 -26.95
CA LEU A 37 -76.43 -106.30 -25.72
C LEU A 37 -74.92 -106.06 -25.92
N SER A 38 -74.36 -106.47 -27.06
CA SER A 38 -72.94 -106.21 -27.37
C SER A 38 -72.69 -104.79 -27.88
N LYS A 39 -73.66 -104.19 -28.58
CA LYS A 39 -73.63 -102.75 -28.91
C LYS A 39 -73.71 -101.92 -27.64
N GLU A 40 -74.61 -102.25 -26.72
CA GLU A 40 -74.73 -101.58 -25.42
C GLU A 40 -73.46 -101.72 -24.58
N TYR A 41 -72.86 -102.92 -24.52
CA TYR A 41 -71.56 -103.10 -23.86
C TYR A 41 -70.48 -102.17 -24.43
N PHE A 42 -70.34 -102.10 -25.76
CA PHE A 42 -69.38 -101.18 -26.37
C PHE A 42 -69.75 -99.70 -26.19
N LEU A 43 -71.03 -99.33 -26.17
CA LEU A 43 -71.48 -97.95 -25.87
C LEU A 43 -71.21 -97.56 -24.41
N ILE A 44 -71.36 -98.48 -23.45
CA ILE A 44 -70.97 -98.28 -22.05
C ILE A 44 -69.45 -98.13 -21.94
N GLN A 45 -68.69 -98.98 -22.64
CA GLN A 45 -67.22 -98.89 -22.68
C GLN A 45 -66.74 -97.57 -23.33
N ILE A 46 -67.40 -97.11 -24.39
CA ILE A 46 -67.14 -95.80 -25.01
C ILE A 46 -67.42 -94.68 -23.99
N ARG A 47 -68.56 -94.70 -23.29
CA ARG A 47 -68.89 -93.70 -22.26
C ARG A 47 -67.90 -93.66 -21.10
N ASP A 48 -67.42 -94.80 -20.59
CA ASP A 48 -66.36 -94.81 -19.55
C ASP A 48 -65.04 -94.25 -20.10
N LEU A 49 -64.67 -94.60 -21.33
CA LEU A 49 -63.47 -94.07 -21.99
C LEU A 49 -63.59 -92.57 -22.27
N GLU A 50 -64.76 -92.05 -22.65
CA GLU A 50 -65.07 -90.64 -22.82
C GLU A 50 -65.04 -89.89 -21.49
N GLU A 51 -65.70 -90.41 -20.44
CA GLU A 51 -65.67 -89.81 -19.10
C GLU A 51 -64.24 -89.83 -18.52
N ARG A 52 -63.46 -90.88 -18.82
CA ARG A 52 -62.04 -90.97 -18.47
C ARG A 52 -61.17 -90.01 -19.29
N LEU A 53 -61.49 -89.79 -20.57
CA LEU A 53 -60.84 -88.77 -21.40
C LEU A 53 -61.13 -87.37 -20.84
N VAL A 54 -62.38 -87.04 -20.53
CA VAL A 54 -62.77 -85.77 -19.89
C VAL A 54 -62.10 -85.59 -18.52
N ARG A 55 -61.98 -86.66 -17.71
CA ARG A 55 -61.21 -86.63 -16.45
C ARG A 55 -59.72 -86.38 -16.66
N TYR A 56 -59.12 -86.93 -17.72
CA TYR A 56 -57.73 -86.63 -18.07
C TYR A 56 -57.56 -85.23 -18.67
N GLN A 57 -58.50 -84.76 -19.48
CA GLN A 57 -58.47 -83.41 -20.07
C GLN A 57 -58.56 -82.36 -18.97
N LYS A 58 -59.58 -82.42 -18.09
CA LYS A 58 -59.68 -81.53 -16.91
C LYS A 58 -58.40 -81.53 -16.08
N LYS A 59 -57.78 -82.70 -15.89
CA LYS A 59 -56.51 -82.81 -15.17
C LYS A 59 -55.31 -82.22 -15.94
N CYS A 60 -55.31 -82.26 -17.27
CA CYS A 60 -54.34 -81.50 -18.07
C CYS A 60 -54.58 -79.99 -17.92
N ASP A 61 -55.83 -79.52 -18.06
CA ASP A 61 -56.21 -78.12 -17.91
C ASP A 61 -55.81 -77.58 -16.51
N GLU A 62 -56.13 -78.33 -15.44
CA GLU A 62 -55.71 -78.06 -14.06
C GLU A 62 -54.18 -77.98 -13.92
N LEU A 63 -53.44 -78.89 -14.55
CA LEU A 63 -51.97 -78.92 -14.51
C LEU A 63 -51.34 -77.82 -15.37
N GLU A 64 -51.98 -77.39 -16.46
CA GLU A 64 -51.54 -76.27 -17.30
C GLU A 64 -51.72 -74.94 -16.57
N ILE A 65 -52.89 -74.72 -15.95
CA ILE A 65 -53.16 -73.55 -15.09
C ILE A 65 -52.14 -73.51 -13.93
N ALA A 66 -51.97 -74.61 -13.18
CA ALA A 66 -51.01 -74.65 -12.08
C ALA A 66 -49.55 -74.42 -12.54
N ASN A 67 -49.17 -74.90 -13.73
CA ASN A 67 -47.84 -74.66 -14.32
C ASN A 67 -47.68 -73.19 -14.77
N GLN A 68 -48.74 -72.54 -15.25
CA GLN A 68 -48.76 -71.11 -15.55
C GLN A 68 -48.66 -70.27 -14.28
N ASP A 69 -49.39 -70.62 -13.21
CA ASP A 69 -49.28 -69.98 -11.89
C ASP A 69 -47.86 -70.11 -11.30
N TYR A 70 -47.27 -71.30 -11.34
CA TYR A 70 -45.89 -71.51 -10.88
C TYR A 70 -44.87 -70.72 -11.72
N ARG A 71 -45.08 -70.56 -13.03
CA ARG A 71 -44.24 -69.69 -13.87
C ARG A 71 -44.39 -68.23 -13.48
N SER A 72 -45.62 -67.73 -13.33
CA SER A 72 -45.89 -66.35 -12.92
C SER A 72 -45.26 -66.03 -11.56
N GLN A 73 -45.42 -66.92 -10.57
CA GLN A 73 -44.77 -66.79 -9.26
C GLN A 73 -43.24 -66.85 -9.34
N TYR A 74 -42.68 -67.68 -10.22
CA TYR A 74 -41.23 -67.77 -10.42
C TYR A 74 -40.65 -66.53 -11.12
N GLU A 75 -41.38 -65.98 -12.10
CA GLU A 75 -41.05 -64.74 -12.79
C GLU A 75 -41.14 -63.55 -11.84
N GLN A 76 -42.20 -63.44 -11.05
CA GLN A 76 -42.34 -62.43 -9.99
C GLN A 76 -41.20 -62.54 -8.96
N GLN A 77 -40.95 -63.73 -8.41
CA GLN A 77 -39.79 -63.93 -7.53
C GLN A 77 -38.45 -63.61 -8.21
N THR A 78 -38.37 -63.58 -9.54
CA THR A 78 -37.18 -63.23 -10.31
C THR A 78 -37.10 -61.72 -10.58
N THR A 79 -38.21 -60.99 -10.71
CA THR A 79 -38.24 -59.53 -10.70
C THR A 79 -37.93 -58.99 -9.33
N ASP A 80 -38.61 -59.47 -8.28
CA ASP A 80 -38.43 -59.04 -6.89
C ASP A 80 -36.95 -59.20 -6.46
N LYS A 81 -36.31 -60.32 -6.79
CA LYS A 81 -34.88 -60.54 -6.50
C LYS A 81 -33.97 -59.61 -7.30
N LYS A 82 -34.31 -59.24 -8.54
CA LYS A 82 -33.54 -58.25 -9.32
C LYS A 82 -33.69 -56.85 -8.74
N GLU A 83 -34.88 -56.48 -8.29
CA GLU A 83 -35.20 -55.18 -7.71
C GLU A 83 -34.57 -55.00 -6.32
N ILE A 84 -34.64 -56.02 -5.46
CA ILE A 84 -33.92 -56.04 -4.18
C ILE A 84 -32.41 -55.94 -4.42
N VAL A 85 -31.85 -56.66 -5.40
CA VAL A 85 -30.42 -56.58 -5.73
C VAL A 85 -30.03 -55.23 -6.36
N SER A 86 -30.87 -54.61 -7.20
CA SER A 86 -30.56 -53.29 -7.77
C SER A 86 -30.67 -52.17 -6.72
N PHE A 87 -31.67 -52.24 -5.83
CA PHE A 87 -31.80 -51.35 -4.68
C PHE A 87 -30.59 -51.48 -3.74
N LEU A 88 -30.23 -52.69 -3.33
CA LEU A 88 -29.07 -52.91 -2.44
C LEU A 88 -27.75 -52.51 -3.10
N LYS A 89 -27.58 -52.71 -4.41
CA LYS A 89 -26.41 -52.20 -5.15
C LYS A 89 -26.36 -50.69 -5.13
N LYS A 90 -27.44 -50.00 -5.53
CA LYS A 90 -27.52 -48.53 -5.53
C LYS A 90 -27.28 -47.96 -4.13
N GLN A 91 -27.83 -48.60 -3.10
CA GLN A 91 -27.61 -48.16 -1.72
C GLN A 91 -26.17 -48.37 -1.27
N LEU A 92 -25.50 -49.45 -1.69
CA LEU A 92 -24.08 -49.70 -1.40
C LEU A 92 -23.18 -48.72 -2.15
N GLU A 93 -23.48 -48.44 -3.41
CA GLU A 93 -22.82 -47.44 -4.27
C GLU A 93 -22.89 -46.05 -3.64
N GLN A 94 -24.10 -45.59 -3.27
CA GLN A 94 -24.30 -44.34 -2.52
C GLN A 94 -23.51 -44.27 -1.21
N ARG A 95 -23.38 -45.38 -0.46
CA ARG A 95 -22.55 -45.41 0.75
C ARG A 95 -21.05 -45.43 0.45
N ALA A 96 -20.62 -45.95 -0.70
CA ALA A 96 -19.23 -45.87 -1.13
C ALA A 96 -18.86 -44.43 -1.55
N ASP A 97 -19.76 -43.75 -2.26
CA ASP A 97 -19.62 -42.34 -2.64
C ASP A 97 -19.58 -41.44 -1.40
N GLU A 98 -20.52 -41.60 -0.45
CA GLU A 98 -20.51 -40.89 0.84
C GLU A 98 -19.21 -41.12 1.63
N ILE A 99 -18.64 -42.33 1.57
CA ILE A 99 -17.36 -42.65 2.24
C ILE A 99 -16.18 -41.98 1.53
N ALA A 100 -16.20 -41.87 0.19
CA ALA A 100 -15.18 -41.17 -0.58
C ALA A 100 -15.21 -39.67 -0.29
N ASP A 101 -16.38 -39.02 -0.37
CA ASP A 101 -16.57 -37.59 -0.05
C ASP A 101 -16.07 -37.26 1.38
N LEU A 102 -16.36 -38.13 2.35
CA LEU A 102 -15.90 -37.98 3.73
C LEU A 102 -14.39 -38.23 3.90
N GLN A 103 -13.79 -39.12 3.11
CA GLN A 103 -12.34 -39.35 3.11
C GLN A 103 -11.58 -38.16 2.50
N ASP A 104 -12.01 -37.66 1.34
CA ASP A 104 -11.39 -36.49 0.70
C ASP A 104 -11.54 -35.24 1.58
N ARG A 105 -12.70 -35.04 2.22
CA ARG A 105 -12.89 -33.97 3.20
C ARG A 105 -11.99 -34.12 4.43
N LEU A 106 -11.78 -35.34 4.93
CA LEU A 106 -10.88 -35.62 6.05
C LEU A 106 -9.42 -35.33 5.67
N ILE A 107 -9.00 -35.75 4.48
CA ILE A 107 -7.66 -35.48 3.94
C ILE A 107 -7.44 -33.98 3.78
N GLY A 108 -8.39 -33.24 3.20
CA GLY A 108 -8.31 -31.79 3.06
C GLY A 108 -8.24 -31.05 4.40
N LEU A 109 -9.03 -31.47 5.40
CA LEU A 109 -8.98 -30.90 6.75
C LEU A 109 -7.65 -31.20 7.47
N GLN A 110 -7.10 -32.41 7.29
CA GLN A 110 -5.82 -32.79 7.88
C GLN A 110 -4.66 -32.02 7.20
N GLN A 111 -4.68 -31.86 5.88
CA GLN A 111 -3.70 -31.03 5.15
C GLN A 111 -3.77 -29.55 5.54
N ALA A 112 -4.97 -28.99 5.71
CA ALA A 112 -5.15 -27.62 6.18
C ALA A 112 -4.58 -27.42 7.59
N LYS A 113 -4.92 -28.31 8.53
CA LYS A 113 -4.40 -28.31 9.90
C LYS A 113 -2.88 -28.46 9.96
N ASP A 114 -2.30 -29.35 9.16
CA ASP A 114 -0.84 -29.54 9.14
C ASP A 114 -0.15 -28.32 8.51
N GLY A 115 -0.74 -27.70 7.48
CA GLY A 115 -0.28 -26.43 6.92
C GLY A 115 -0.39 -25.22 7.88
N GLU A 116 -1.42 -25.16 8.73
CA GLU A 116 -1.53 -24.18 9.82
C GLU A 116 -0.45 -24.43 10.88
N LYS A 117 -0.26 -25.69 11.30
CA LYS A 117 0.77 -26.09 12.27
C LYS A 117 2.16 -25.71 11.77
N ASP A 118 2.50 -26.00 10.52
CA ASP A 118 3.80 -25.69 9.95
C ASP A 118 4.01 -24.17 9.81
N GLN A 119 2.96 -23.39 9.50
CA GLN A 119 3.01 -21.92 9.56
C GLN A 119 3.29 -21.41 10.98
N TYR A 120 2.63 -21.96 12.01
CA TYR A 120 2.90 -21.57 13.40
C TYR A 120 4.30 -22.00 13.86
N GLU A 121 4.81 -23.15 13.43
CA GLU A 121 6.18 -23.59 13.72
C GLU A 121 7.23 -22.68 13.05
N VAL A 122 6.98 -22.20 11.83
CA VAL A 122 7.82 -21.20 11.15
C VAL A 122 7.76 -19.85 11.88
N GLN A 123 6.58 -19.30 12.19
CA GLN A 123 6.44 -18.04 12.92
C GLN A 123 7.12 -18.08 14.30
N LEU A 124 7.00 -19.21 14.99
CA LEU A 124 7.61 -19.42 16.30
C LEU A 124 9.12 -19.67 16.21
N ALA A 125 9.63 -20.12 15.05
CA ALA A 125 11.05 -20.15 14.75
C ALA A 125 11.62 -18.76 14.42
N THR A 126 10.94 -17.95 13.59
CA THR A 126 11.42 -16.59 13.27
C THR A 126 11.39 -15.68 14.50
N LEU A 127 10.33 -15.72 15.31
CA LEU A 127 10.27 -14.96 16.56
C LEU A 127 11.37 -15.37 17.56
N ARG A 128 11.82 -16.65 17.53
CA ARG A 128 12.97 -17.11 18.32
C ARG A 128 14.31 -16.57 17.78
N THR A 129 14.52 -16.52 16.47
CA THR A 129 15.74 -15.93 15.89
C THR A 129 15.77 -14.43 16.11
N GLU A 130 14.67 -13.73 15.85
CA GLU A 130 14.52 -12.28 16.10
C GLU A 130 14.82 -11.92 17.56
N MET A 131 14.24 -12.63 18.54
CA MET A 131 14.53 -12.38 19.96
C MET A 131 15.99 -12.68 20.33
N GLN A 132 16.63 -13.66 19.72
CA GLN A 132 18.04 -13.98 19.97
C GLN A 132 18.98 -12.95 19.31
N GLU A 133 18.67 -12.48 18.11
CA GLU A 133 19.38 -11.40 17.41
C GLU A 133 19.29 -10.07 18.19
N ILE A 134 18.08 -9.68 18.63
CA ILE A 134 17.88 -8.49 19.49
C ILE A 134 18.67 -8.60 20.79
N LYS A 135 18.67 -9.77 21.43
CA LYS A 135 19.43 -10.04 22.65
C LYS A 135 20.94 -9.94 22.41
N ASP A 136 21.45 -10.48 21.31
CA ASP A 136 22.88 -10.45 20.99
C ASP A 136 23.32 -9.04 20.57
N GLN A 137 22.48 -8.29 19.85
CA GLN A 137 22.68 -6.86 19.60
C GLN A 137 22.78 -6.08 20.91
N LEU A 138 21.78 -6.17 21.79
CA LEU A 138 21.78 -5.49 23.10
C LEU A 138 22.97 -5.92 23.98
N THR A 139 23.41 -7.17 23.88
CA THR A 139 24.62 -7.66 24.58
C THR A 139 25.88 -7.00 24.01
N SER A 140 25.99 -6.88 22.69
CA SER A 140 27.12 -6.20 22.03
C SER A 140 27.16 -4.69 22.34
N GLU A 141 26.00 -4.03 22.38
CA GLU A 141 25.88 -2.62 22.75
C GLU A 141 26.27 -2.39 24.21
N ASN A 142 25.84 -3.24 25.14
CA ASN A 142 26.28 -3.20 26.54
C ASN A 142 27.79 -3.43 26.67
N MET A 143 28.40 -4.33 25.89
CA MET A 143 29.85 -4.54 25.90
C MET A 143 30.61 -3.30 25.38
N VAL A 144 30.12 -2.65 24.32
CA VAL A 144 30.68 -1.40 23.79
C VAL A 144 30.50 -0.23 24.79
N LEU A 145 29.36 -0.15 25.47
CA LEU A 145 29.12 0.85 26.53
C LEU A 145 30.01 0.61 27.75
N GLY A 146 30.23 -0.64 28.15
CA GLY A 146 31.19 -1.01 29.20
C GLY A 146 32.62 -0.61 28.85
N GLY A 147 33.06 -0.85 27.61
CA GLY A 147 34.36 -0.38 27.12
C GLY A 147 34.51 1.14 27.12
N LYS A 148 33.47 1.87 26.67
CA LYS A 148 33.42 3.35 26.76
C LYS A 148 33.50 3.82 28.20
N LEU A 149 32.74 3.23 29.12
CA LEU A 149 32.74 3.57 30.54
C LEU A 149 34.12 3.34 31.18
N ALA A 150 34.78 2.22 30.87
CA ALA A 150 36.14 1.95 31.35
C ALA A 150 37.15 3.01 30.86
N SER A 151 37.08 3.41 29.58
CA SER A 151 37.97 4.47 29.04
C SER A 151 37.67 5.86 29.63
N LEU A 152 36.42 6.13 30.02
CA LEU A 152 36.01 7.39 30.66
C LEU A 152 36.51 7.43 32.12
N GLU A 153 36.44 6.31 32.82
CA GLU A 153 36.99 6.17 34.17
C GLU A 153 38.52 6.23 34.18
N GLU A 154 39.20 5.63 33.19
CA GLU A 154 40.65 5.81 33.02
C GLU A 154 41.00 7.29 32.78
N PHE A 155 40.26 7.99 31.92
CA PHE A 155 40.43 9.43 31.71
C PHE A 155 40.16 10.25 33.00
N ARG A 156 39.18 9.86 33.82
CA ARG A 156 38.91 10.50 35.13
C ARG A 156 40.11 10.35 36.06
N VAL A 157 40.65 9.14 36.19
CA VAL A 157 41.85 8.86 37.00
C VAL A 157 43.05 9.63 36.46
N GLN A 158 43.35 9.56 35.16
CA GLN A 158 44.47 10.30 34.54
C GLN A 158 44.37 11.82 34.77
N LYS A 159 43.15 12.38 34.72
CA LYS A 159 42.89 13.80 35.01
C LYS A 159 43.16 14.14 36.47
N GLU A 160 42.71 13.32 37.42
CA GLU A 160 42.94 13.54 38.86
C GLU A 160 44.43 13.41 39.21
N ASP A 161 45.11 12.43 38.63
CA ASP A 161 46.56 12.24 38.71
C ASP A 161 47.34 13.46 38.20
N LEU A 162 46.86 14.10 37.13
CA LEU A 162 47.46 15.30 36.55
C LEU A 162 47.17 16.55 37.41
N MET A 163 45.93 16.70 37.91
CA MET A 163 45.56 17.77 38.84
C MET A 163 46.39 17.72 40.13
N ALA A 164 46.61 16.53 40.69
CA ALA A 164 47.47 16.33 41.87
C ALA A 164 48.93 16.72 41.60
N LYS A 165 49.46 16.41 40.41
CA LYS A 165 50.81 16.83 39.98
C LYS A 165 50.91 18.35 39.84
N PHE A 166 49.89 19.02 39.30
CA PHE A 166 49.85 20.49 39.25
C PHE A 166 49.79 21.12 40.64
N ALA A 167 48.89 20.69 41.52
CA ALA A 167 48.79 21.21 42.88
C ALA A 167 50.12 21.08 43.67
N LYS A 168 50.82 19.95 43.51
CA LYS A 168 52.15 19.74 44.11
C LYS A 168 53.22 20.68 43.53
N MET A 169 53.21 20.90 42.21
CA MET A 169 54.13 21.85 41.55
C MET A 169 53.86 23.30 41.99
N GLU A 170 52.60 23.66 42.22
CA GLU A 170 52.20 24.98 42.73
C GLU A 170 52.65 25.17 44.19
N GLU A 171 52.49 24.16 45.06
CA GLU A 171 53.01 24.16 46.43
C GLU A 171 54.54 24.27 46.48
N GLU A 172 55.26 23.48 45.68
CA GLU A 172 56.72 23.55 45.60
C GLU A 172 57.21 24.92 45.07
N LEU A 173 56.50 25.52 44.11
CA LEU A 173 56.79 26.86 43.59
C LEU A 173 56.51 27.95 44.63
N GLU A 174 55.38 27.89 45.34
CA GLU A 174 55.03 28.86 46.38
C GLU A 174 56.02 28.79 47.55
N LYS A 175 56.46 27.58 47.91
CA LYS A 175 57.54 27.37 48.88
C LYS A 175 58.85 27.98 48.40
N GLN A 176 59.31 27.68 47.18
CA GLN A 176 60.52 28.29 46.64
C GLN A 176 60.45 29.83 46.61
N GLN A 177 59.28 30.41 46.34
CA GLN A 177 59.10 31.86 46.45
C GLN A 177 59.18 32.38 47.89
N LYS A 178 58.67 31.64 48.89
CA LYS A 178 58.80 32.00 50.32
C LYS A 178 60.27 31.93 50.76
N ASP A 179 60.93 30.80 50.49
CA ASP A 179 62.35 30.57 50.79
C ASP A 179 63.24 31.64 50.14
N HIS A 180 62.99 32.00 48.87
CA HIS A 180 63.75 33.04 48.17
C HIS A 180 63.50 34.45 48.71
N LYS A 181 62.25 34.79 49.09
CA LYS A 181 61.93 36.07 49.76
C LYS A 181 62.62 36.18 51.11
N GLU A 182 62.70 35.09 51.87
CA GLU A 182 63.44 35.05 53.14
C GLU A 182 64.95 35.19 52.94
N VAL A 183 65.53 34.55 51.92
CA VAL A 183 66.95 34.73 51.55
C VAL A 183 67.24 36.18 51.15
N ILE A 184 66.38 36.82 50.33
CA ILE A 184 66.51 38.24 49.99
C ILE A 184 66.44 39.10 51.25
N TYR A 185 65.41 38.94 52.09
CA TYR A 185 65.26 39.70 53.34
C TYR A 185 66.48 39.58 54.26
N ASN A 186 67.03 38.37 54.42
CA ASN A 186 68.22 38.14 55.24
C ASN A 186 69.49 38.76 54.63
N LEU A 187 69.64 38.75 53.29
CA LEU A 187 70.73 39.43 52.59
C LEU A 187 70.61 40.95 52.69
N GLU A 188 69.41 41.53 52.51
CA GLU A 188 69.15 42.96 52.68
C GLU A 188 69.40 43.42 54.11
N ARG A 189 68.87 42.69 55.10
CA ARG A 189 69.10 42.94 56.53
C ARG A 189 70.59 42.93 56.86
N LYS A 190 71.34 41.93 56.36
CA LYS A 190 72.80 41.88 56.54
C LYS A 190 73.50 43.05 55.85
N ALA A 191 73.14 43.37 54.60
CA ALA A 191 73.71 44.48 53.85
C ALA A 191 73.44 45.84 54.51
N VAL A 192 72.28 46.05 55.14
CA VAL A 192 71.98 47.25 55.93
C VAL A 192 72.87 47.32 57.17
N VAL A 193 73.02 46.22 57.92
CA VAL A 193 73.88 46.16 59.11
C VAL A 193 75.35 46.38 58.77
N ASP A 194 75.88 45.71 57.74
CA ASP A 194 77.27 45.90 57.28
C ASP A 194 77.49 47.31 56.68
N LYS A 195 76.50 47.89 55.98
CA LYS A 195 76.56 49.27 55.48
C LYS A 195 76.58 50.27 56.63
N ASP A 196 75.81 50.07 57.69
CA ASP A 196 75.81 50.97 58.85
C ASP A 196 77.04 50.79 59.75
N ARG A 197 77.60 49.58 59.82
CA ARG A 197 78.93 49.34 60.40
C ARG A 197 80.00 50.08 59.61
N LEU A 198 80.03 49.92 58.28
CA LEU A 198 80.98 50.59 57.41
C LEU A 198 80.81 52.13 57.41
N LYS A 199 79.57 52.66 57.51
CA LYS A 199 79.33 54.10 57.74
C LYS A 199 79.99 54.56 59.04
N LYS A 200 79.83 53.83 60.15
CA LYS A 200 80.42 54.20 61.46
C LYS A 200 81.95 54.19 61.39
N GLU A 201 82.54 53.17 60.81
CA GLU A 201 83.99 53.08 60.57
C GLU A 201 84.50 54.20 59.63
N MET A 202 83.76 54.49 58.56
CA MET A 202 84.07 55.57 57.61
C MET A 202 83.92 56.95 58.24
N VAL A 203 82.90 57.20 59.07
CA VAL A 203 82.70 58.48 59.76
C VAL A 203 83.76 58.68 60.84
N LEU A 204 84.19 57.63 61.55
CA LEU A 204 85.35 57.69 62.44
C LEU A 204 86.61 58.10 61.67
N ARG A 205 86.95 57.39 60.58
CA ARG A 205 88.10 57.72 59.74
C ARG A 205 87.99 59.10 59.11
N LEU A 206 86.83 59.49 58.59
CA LEU A 206 86.61 60.83 58.01
C LEU A 206 86.68 61.94 59.05
N ASN A 207 86.21 61.74 60.28
CA ASN A 207 86.36 62.74 61.33
C ASN A 207 87.83 62.89 61.75
N GLN A 208 88.59 61.79 61.81
CA GLN A 208 90.03 61.82 62.10
C GLN A 208 90.81 62.46 60.95
N VAL A 209 90.63 61.99 59.71
CA VAL A 209 91.24 62.55 58.50
C VAL A 209 90.81 64.01 58.31
N ALA A 210 89.56 64.40 58.57
CA ALA A 210 89.13 65.80 58.46
C ALA A 210 89.59 66.67 59.64
N ALA A 211 89.92 66.11 60.81
CA ALA A 211 90.60 66.86 61.86
C ALA A 211 92.05 67.18 61.46
N GLU A 212 92.74 66.22 60.84
CA GLU A 212 94.08 66.42 60.27
C GLU A 212 94.04 67.33 59.03
N PHE A 213 93.12 67.10 58.08
CA PHE A 213 92.94 67.95 56.91
C PHE A 213 92.53 69.36 57.30
N ARG A 214 91.67 69.60 58.31
CA ARG A 214 91.38 70.98 58.76
C ARG A 214 92.61 71.64 59.37
N LYS A 215 93.45 70.91 60.12
CA LYS A 215 94.73 71.42 60.65
C LYS A 215 95.74 71.77 59.55
N VAL A 216 95.77 71.04 58.44
CA VAL A 216 96.71 71.24 57.32
C VAL A 216 96.15 72.25 56.28
N SER A 217 94.91 72.06 55.84
CA SER A 217 94.21 72.88 54.83
C SER A 217 94.07 74.35 55.24
N ASN A 218 93.60 74.62 56.46
CA ASN A 218 93.51 76.00 56.96
C ASN A 218 94.88 76.68 57.10
N LYS A 219 95.97 75.90 57.08
CA LYS A 219 97.36 76.36 57.18
C LYS A 219 98.03 76.54 55.80
N GLN A 220 97.43 76.07 54.70
CA GLN A 220 98.09 76.01 53.38
C GLN A 220 97.22 76.29 52.13
N MET A 221 95.88 76.34 52.21
CA MET A 221 95.04 76.50 50.99
C MET A 221 94.93 77.94 50.47
N ALA A 222 95.67 78.22 49.38
CA ALA A 222 95.47 79.38 48.51
C ALA A 222 94.08 79.40 47.85
N GLU A 223 93.61 80.59 47.42
CA GLU A 223 92.26 80.76 46.87
C GLU A 223 92.02 80.03 45.54
N THR A 224 93.02 79.93 44.67
CA THR A 224 92.88 79.33 43.32
C THR A 224 92.30 77.91 43.40
N THR A 225 92.78 77.09 44.33
CA THR A 225 92.27 75.73 44.56
C THR A 225 90.82 75.74 45.06
N LYS A 226 90.43 76.72 45.88
CA LYS A 226 89.04 76.91 46.36
C LYS A 226 88.10 77.33 45.21
N ARG A 227 88.62 77.92 44.13
CA ARG A 227 87.85 78.23 42.92
C ARG A 227 87.64 76.98 42.05
N THR A 228 88.70 76.22 41.77
CA THR A 228 88.62 74.97 40.98
C THR A 228 87.67 73.94 41.63
N ILE A 229 87.57 73.91 42.96
CA ILE A 229 86.58 73.09 43.67
C ILE A 229 85.14 73.56 43.38
N ARG A 230 84.85 74.87 43.39
CA ARG A 230 83.52 75.39 43.06
C ARG A 230 83.14 75.10 41.60
N GLU A 231 84.09 75.23 40.68
CA GLU A 231 83.89 74.92 39.26
C GLU A 231 83.60 73.42 39.04
N ASN A 232 84.32 72.51 39.72
CA ASN A 232 84.01 71.08 39.72
C ASN A 232 82.63 70.75 40.33
N VAL A 233 82.22 71.42 41.42
CA VAL A 233 80.88 71.26 42.00
C VAL A 233 79.79 71.70 41.01
N SER A 234 80.02 72.79 40.27
CA SER A 234 79.11 73.26 39.21
C SER A 234 79.00 72.24 38.06
N ILE A 235 80.13 71.70 37.58
CA ILE A 235 80.16 70.69 36.51
C ILE A 235 79.45 69.40 36.97
N ASN A 236 79.69 68.93 38.20
CA ASN A 236 79.00 67.76 38.76
C ASN A 236 77.48 67.99 38.89
N ALA A 237 77.04 69.21 39.23
CA ALA A 237 75.62 69.57 39.26
C ALA A 237 74.97 69.62 37.85
N GLN A 238 75.74 69.86 36.79
CA GLN A 238 75.27 69.74 35.40
C GLN A 238 75.24 68.27 34.94
N LEU A 239 76.27 67.48 35.28
CA LEU A 239 76.30 66.04 35.01
C LEU A 239 75.14 65.29 35.69
N ALA A 240 74.78 65.67 36.92
CA ALA A 240 73.60 65.14 37.60
C ALA A 240 72.32 65.36 36.77
N LYS A 241 72.04 66.61 36.36
CA LYS A 241 70.87 66.95 35.53
C LYS A 241 70.84 66.21 34.18
N MET A 242 72.01 66.00 33.56
CA MET A 242 72.11 65.19 32.34
C MET A 242 71.82 63.71 32.61
N SER A 243 72.24 63.18 33.76
CA SER A 243 71.90 61.82 34.21
C SER A 243 70.41 61.67 34.49
N ASP A 244 69.79 62.66 35.16
CA ASP A 244 68.36 62.68 35.47
C ASP A 244 67.53 62.69 34.18
N LYS A 245 67.84 63.59 33.23
CA LYS A 245 67.18 63.64 31.91
C LYS A 245 67.39 62.36 31.09
N THR A 246 68.53 61.68 31.27
CA THR A 246 68.78 60.36 30.65
C THR A 246 67.90 59.28 31.27
N MET A 247 67.71 59.31 32.60
CA MET A 247 66.82 58.39 33.33
C MET A 247 65.36 58.54 32.89
N GLU A 248 64.88 59.79 32.73
CA GLU A 248 63.54 60.09 32.22
C GLU A 248 63.32 59.49 30.82
N LEU A 249 64.29 59.64 29.91
CA LEU A 249 64.21 59.09 28.54
C LEU A 249 64.21 57.55 28.50
N ILE A 250 64.89 56.91 29.46
CA ILE A 250 64.84 55.44 29.62
C ILE A 250 63.44 55.01 30.09
N GLN A 251 62.88 55.69 31.09
CA GLN A 251 61.53 55.42 31.59
C GLN A 251 60.46 55.61 30.50
N GLU A 252 60.57 56.68 29.70
CA GLU A 252 59.69 56.91 28.55
C GLU A 252 59.82 55.80 27.49
N ASN A 253 61.05 55.32 27.22
CA ASN A 253 61.28 54.21 26.28
C ASN A 253 60.66 52.90 26.78
N ASP A 254 60.80 52.58 28.07
CA ASP A 254 60.18 51.40 28.67
C ASP A 254 58.65 51.50 28.72
N GLU A 255 58.10 52.67 29.03
CA GLU A 255 56.66 52.93 28.89
C GLU A 255 56.18 52.67 27.46
N LEU A 256 56.87 53.21 26.44
CA LEU A 256 56.54 53.00 25.04
C LEU A 256 56.63 51.51 24.65
N ARG A 257 57.63 50.77 25.12
CA ARG A 257 57.74 49.31 24.92
C ARG A 257 56.57 48.55 25.56
N THR A 258 56.12 48.92 26.76
CA THR A 258 54.95 48.27 27.37
C THR A 258 53.64 48.60 26.65
N LYS A 259 53.50 49.83 26.12
CA LYS A 259 52.38 50.24 25.27
C LYS A 259 52.39 49.46 23.95
N GLU A 260 53.53 49.36 23.28
CA GLU A 260 53.73 48.56 22.06
C GLU A 260 53.36 47.08 22.28
N LYS A 261 53.85 46.46 23.37
CA LYS A 261 53.56 45.06 23.70
C LYS A 261 52.06 44.82 23.96
N LYS A 262 51.38 45.76 24.62
CA LYS A 262 49.92 45.71 24.82
C LYS A 262 49.16 45.81 23.49
N MET A 263 49.55 46.75 22.62
CA MET A 263 48.94 46.93 21.29
C MET A 263 49.12 45.70 20.42
N LYS A 264 50.32 45.08 20.40
CA LYS A 264 50.57 43.81 19.68
C LYS A 264 49.66 42.69 20.17
N MET A 265 49.59 42.47 21.49
CA MET A 265 48.71 41.44 22.07
C MET A 265 47.21 41.68 21.79
N GLN A 266 46.80 42.96 21.63
CA GLN A 266 45.44 43.31 21.22
C GLN A 266 45.20 43.03 19.74
N VAL A 267 46.17 43.28 18.86
CA VAL A 267 46.10 42.90 17.43
C VAL A 267 46.03 41.39 17.27
N ASP A 268 46.89 40.62 17.96
CA ASP A 268 46.89 39.15 17.93
C ASP A 268 45.50 38.57 18.32
N MET A 269 44.87 39.16 19.34
CA MET A 269 43.52 38.79 19.80
C MET A 269 42.44 39.14 18.77
N LEU A 270 42.51 40.32 18.15
CA LEU A 270 41.57 40.75 17.12
C LEU A 270 41.68 39.88 15.86
N GLU A 271 42.90 39.58 15.41
CA GLU A 271 43.15 38.64 14.30
C GLU A 271 42.61 37.23 14.60
N HIS A 272 42.76 36.74 15.83
CA HIS A 272 42.20 35.45 16.23
C HIS A 272 40.67 35.45 16.17
N ASN A 273 40.04 36.50 16.70
CA ASN A 273 38.59 36.68 16.67
C ASN A 273 38.06 36.82 15.23
N GLU A 274 38.77 37.54 14.34
CA GLU A 274 38.43 37.65 12.92
C GLU A 274 38.49 36.28 12.24
N LYS A 275 39.55 35.50 12.47
CA LYS A 275 39.72 34.15 11.92
C LYS A 275 38.61 33.19 12.40
N GLU A 276 38.17 33.31 13.66
CA GLU A 276 37.01 32.56 14.18
C GLU A 276 35.67 33.02 13.60
N LEU A 277 35.46 34.33 13.44
CA LEU A 277 34.27 34.88 12.79
C LEU A 277 34.19 34.47 11.31
N ALA A 278 35.32 34.47 10.59
CA ALA A 278 35.41 34.02 9.20
C ALA A 278 35.06 32.53 9.07
N LYS A 279 35.58 31.66 9.96
CA LYS A 279 35.19 30.24 10.02
C LYS A 279 33.67 30.09 10.23
N LYS A 280 33.12 30.75 11.25
CA LYS A 280 31.68 30.69 11.61
C LYS A 280 30.79 31.22 10.50
N ASN A 281 31.20 32.31 9.83
CA ASN A 281 30.50 32.81 8.65
C ASN A 281 30.54 31.79 7.50
N SER A 282 31.70 31.16 7.24
CA SER A 282 31.81 30.12 6.20
C SER A 282 30.96 28.88 6.47
N SER A 283 30.81 28.46 7.73
CA SER A 283 29.90 27.35 8.11
C SER A 283 28.44 27.77 7.98
N ASN A 284 28.09 28.98 8.43
CA ASN A 284 26.73 29.50 8.30
C ASN A 284 26.34 29.64 6.82
N GLN A 285 27.25 30.10 5.96
CA GLN A 285 27.02 30.20 4.50
C GLN A 285 27.03 28.83 3.78
N LYS A 286 27.52 27.75 4.41
CA LYS A 286 27.25 26.37 3.95
C LYS A 286 25.86 25.92 4.37
N ILE A 287 25.47 26.15 5.63
CA ILE A 287 24.14 25.82 6.17
C ILE A 287 23.04 26.54 5.39
N ILE A 288 23.18 27.85 5.13
CA ILE A 288 22.23 28.65 4.33
C ILE A 288 22.09 28.07 2.91
N ARG A 289 23.17 27.59 2.29
CA ARG A 289 23.10 26.93 0.97
C ARG A 289 22.35 25.60 1.03
N MET A 290 22.66 24.73 2.00
CA MET A 290 21.93 23.47 2.17
C MET A 290 20.44 23.69 2.49
N LEU A 291 20.10 24.73 3.26
CA LEU A 291 18.72 25.09 3.55
C LEU A 291 17.99 25.66 2.33
N ALA A 292 18.64 26.50 1.52
CA ALA A 292 18.07 27.01 0.28
C ALA A 292 17.88 25.91 -0.78
N GLU A 293 18.84 24.99 -0.90
CA GLU A 293 18.76 23.82 -1.77
C GLU A 293 17.64 22.87 -1.34
N LYS A 294 17.51 22.60 -0.03
CA LYS A 294 16.40 21.81 0.52
C LYS A 294 15.05 22.52 0.35
N ALA A 295 14.98 23.85 0.50
CA ALA A 295 13.76 24.61 0.27
C ALA A 295 13.32 24.51 -1.21
N LYS A 296 14.26 24.62 -2.14
CA LYS A 296 14.00 24.42 -3.58
C LYS A 296 13.53 22.99 -3.89
N GLN A 297 14.13 21.97 -3.28
CA GLN A 297 13.64 20.58 -3.40
C GLN A 297 12.22 20.42 -2.85
N GLN A 298 11.86 21.13 -1.77
CA GLN A 298 10.49 21.12 -1.23
C GLN A 298 9.50 21.87 -2.12
N GLU A 299 9.93 22.95 -2.79
CA GLU A 299 9.15 23.67 -3.80
C GLU A 299 8.89 22.80 -5.04
N GLU A 300 9.90 22.09 -5.53
CA GLU A 300 9.78 21.13 -6.65
C GLU A 300 8.85 19.96 -6.30
N MET A 301 8.99 19.35 -5.11
CA MET A 301 8.07 18.32 -4.60
C MET A 301 6.62 18.80 -4.45
N LEU A 302 6.39 20.08 -4.16
CA LEU A 302 5.05 20.66 -4.08
C LEU A 302 4.44 20.89 -5.47
N LEU A 303 5.23 21.32 -6.44
CA LEU A 303 4.79 21.43 -7.83
C LEU A 303 4.42 20.07 -8.42
N GLU A 304 5.22 19.02 -8.18
CA GLU A 304 4.88 17.64 -8.56
C GLU A 304 3.59 17.14 -7.88
N TYR A 305 3.34 17.55 -6.61
CA TYR A 305 2.10 17.21 -5.91
C TYR A 305 0.89 17.95 -6.50
N ASP A 306 1.01 19.24 -6.81
CA ASP A 306 -0.06 20.05 -7.41
C ASP A 306 -0.39 19.59 -8.84
N GLU A 307 0.61 19.19 -9.64
CA GLU A 307 0.39 18.52 -10.93
C GLU A 307 -0.30 17.16 -10.73
N SER A 308 0.07 16.37 -9.71
CA SER A 308 -0.62 15.12 -9.38
C SER A 308 -2.08 15.34 -8.94
N GLU A 309 -2.35 16.39 -8.16
CA GLU A 309 -3.71 16.83 -7.78
C GLU A 309 -4.55 17.26 -8.99
N ALA A 310 -3.96 17.99 -9.95
CA ALA A 310 -4.64 18.38 -11.19
C ALA A 310 -5.00 17.15 -12.04
N ASN A 311 -4.01 16.29 -12.32
CA ASN A 311 -4.21 15.05 -13.08
C ASN A 311 -5.26 14.13 -12.44
N LYS A 312 -5.34 14.06 -11.10
CA LYS A 312 -6.40 13.30 -10.39
C LYS A 312 -7.79 13.88 -10.64
N LYS A 313 -7.96 15.21 -10.55
CA LYS A 313 -9.26 15.89 -10.76
C LYS A 313 -9.74 15.74 -12.20
N ASP A 314 -8.83 15.80 -13.16
CA ASP A 314 -9.14 15.54 -14.57
C ASP A 314 -9.62 14.09 -14.74
N LEU A 315 -8.93 13.10 -14.15
CA LEU A 315 -9.31 11.69 -14.17
C LEU A 315 -10.63 11.40 -13.43
N GLU A 316 -10.90 12.08 -12.31
CA GLU A 316 -12.19 12.02 -11.60
C GLU A 316 -13.33 12.57 -12.48
N SER A 317 -13.09 13.66 -13.21
CA SER A 317 -14.07 14.22 -14.15
C SER A 317 -14.34 13.29 -15.34
N GLU A 318 -13.31 12.60 -15.85
CA GLU A 318 -13.46 11.57 -16.88
C GLU A 318 -14.25 10.36 -16.36
N LEU A 319 -13.97 9.90 -15.14
CA LEU A 319 -14.74 8.82 -14.50
C LEU A 319 -16.22 9.16 -14.29
N ASP A 320 -16.55 10.40 -13.90
CA ASP A 320 -17.94 10.85 -13.77
C ASP A 320 -18.64 11.03 -15.13
N LEU A 321 -17.93 11.44 -16.18
CA LEU A 321 -18.44 11.42 -17.55
C LEU A 321 -18.72 9.99 -18.04
N LEU A 322 -17.81 9.03 -17.79
CA LEU A 322 -18.05 7.62 -18.12
C LEU A 322 -19.20 7.02 -17.31
N ARG A 323 -19.36 7.38 -16.02
CA ARG A 323 -20.52 6.97 -15.20
C ARG A 323 -21.82 7.47 -15.81
N ALA A 324 -21.90 8.76 -16.16
CA ALA A 324 -23.08 9.35 -16.82
C ALA A 324 -23.39 8.67 -18.17
N GLN A 325 -22.37 8.34 -18.97
CA GLN A 325 -22.56 7.60 -20.22
C GLN A 325 -23.06 6.17 -19.97
N VAL A 326 -22.50 5.46 -18.98
CA VAL A 326 -22.93 4.11 -18.57
C VAL A 326 -24.37 4.11 -18.08
N ASP A 327 -24.80 5.10 -17.30
CA ASP A 327 -26.18 5.21 -16.83
C ASP A 327 -27.15 5.60 -17.96
N SER A 328 -26.75 6.47 -18.89
CA SER A 328 -27.51 6.73 -20.13
C SER A 328 -27.72 5.44 -20.95
N MET A 329 -26.65 4.63 -21.13
CA MET A 329 -26.76 3.35 -21.84
C MET A 329 -27.62 2.32 -21.09
N LYS A 330 -27.64 2.32 -19.74
CA LYS A 330 -28.58 1.50 -18.96
C LYS A 330 -30.03 1.92 -19.19
N ASP A 331 -30.31 3.21 -19.27
CA ASP A 331 -31.68 3.71 -19.46
C ASP A 331 -32.17 3.52 -20.91
N GLU A 332 -31.27 3.63 -21.90
CA GLU A 332 -31.55 3.19 -23.28
C GLU A 332 -31.80 1.67 -23.34
N LEU A 333 -31.05 0.86 -22.58
CA LEU A 333 -31.25 -0.60 -22.50
C LEU A 333 -32.60 -0.95 -21.84
N LYS A 334 -32.98 -0.28 -20.75
CA LYS A 334 -34.33 -0.39 -20.15
C LYS A 334 -35.41 -0.03 -21.18
N SER A 335 -35.28 1.13 -21.81
CA SER A 335 -36.29 1.59 -22.77
C SER A 335 -36.35 0.75 -24.05
N THR A 336 -35.31 0.00 -24.40
CA THR A 336 -35.34 -0.97 -25.52
C THR A 336 -35.85 -2.34 -25.09
N THR A 337 -35.63 -2.77 -23.83
CA THR A 337 -36.26 -3.98 -23.28
C THR A 337 -37.76 -3.80 -23.06
N GLU A 338 -38.23 -2.67 -22.51
CA GLU A 338 -39.66 -2.32 -22.41
C GLU A 338 -40.35 -2.31 -23.78
N LYS A 339 -39.71 -1.73 -24.81
CA LYS A 339 -40.21 -1.76 -26.20
C LYS A 339 -40.24 -3.18 -26.77
N LYS A 340 -39.24 -4.00 -26.45
CA LYS A 340 -39.19 -5.40 -26.88
C LYS A 340 -40.34 -6.19 -26.24
N GLU A 341 -40.56 -6.06 -24.93
CA GLU A 341 -41.64 -6.73 -24.21
C GLU A 341 -43.02 -6.30 -24.70
N SER A 342 -43.23 -5.01 -25.00
CA SER A 342 -44.49 -4.54 -25.57
C SER A 342 -44.73 -5.10 -26.98
N LEU A 343 -43.70 -5.15 -27.83
CA LEU A 343 -43.76 -5.78 -29.14
C LEU A 343 -43.98 -7.29 -29.06
N GLU A 344 -43.34 -8.01 -28.14
CA GLU A 344 -43.59 -9.44 -27.90
C GLU A 344 -45.03 -9.69 -27.40
N SER A 345 -45.58 -8.79 -26.58
CA SER A 345 -46.99 -8.80 -26.18
C SER A 345 -47.95 -8.57 -27.35
N GLU A 346 -47.62 -7.67 -28.28
CA GLU A 346 -48.40 -7.46 -29.51
C GLU A 346 -48.29 -8.65 -30.47
N LEU A 347 -47.09 -9.22 -30.65
CA LEU A 347 -46.85 -10.41 -31.47
C LEU A 347 -47.61 -11.62 -30.90
N ALA A 348 -47.70 -11.76 -29.58
CA ALA A 348 -48.51 -12.78 -28.90
C ALA A 348 -50.03 -12.59 -29.12
N LYS A 349 -50.53 -11.35 -29.20
CA LYS A 349 -51.92 -11.06 -29.56
C LYS A 349 -52.18 -11.40 -31.03
N VAL A 350 -51.34 -10.88 -31.94
CA VAL A 350 -51.48 -11.10 -33.39
C VAL A 350 -51.35 -12.58 -33.77
N THR A 351 -50.49 -13.36 -33.12
CA THR A 351 -50.42 -14.81 -33.34
C THR A 351 -51.67 -15.53 -32.83
N LYS A 352 -52.18 -15.19 -31.65
CA LYS A 352 -53.44 -15.72 -31.13
C LYS A 352 -54.63 -15.39 -32.04
N ASP A 353 -54.73 -14.16 -32.53
CA ASP A 353 -55.79 -13.73 -33.45
C ASP A 353 -55.64 -14.39 -34.83
N ARG A 354 -54.41 -14.59 -35.32
CA ARG A 354 -54.11 -15.41 -36.50
C ARG A 354 -54.55 -16.85 -36.30
N ASP A 355 -54.29 -17.47 -35.15
CA ASP A 355 -54.69 -18.86 -34.86
C ASP A 355 -56.20 -19.01 -34.71
N LEU A 356 -56.90 -18.02 -34.13
CA LEU A 356 -58.37 -17.97 -34.12
C LEU A 356 -58.96 -17.79 -35.53
N SER A 357 -58.32 -16.98 -36.38
CA SER A 357 -58.70 -16.80 -37.78
C SER A 357 -58.45 -18.06 -38.62
N MET A 358 -57.31 -18.74 -38.38
CA MET A 358 -57.00 -20.03 -39.01
C MET A 358 -58.01 -21.11 -38.61
N LYS A 359 -58.36 -21.26 -37.33
CA LYS A 359 -59.40 -22.20 -36.89
C LYS A 359 -60.73 -21.96 -37.62
N LYS A 360 -61.20 -20.72 -37.67
CA LYS A 360 -62.41 -20.34 -38.42
C LYS A 360 -62.30 -20.66 -39.91
N LYS A 361 -61.12 -20.47 -40.51
CA LYS A 361 -60.87 -20.84 -41.91
C LYS A 361 -60.90 -22.36 -42.10
N ASP A 362 -60.26 -23.11 -41.21
CA ASP A 362 -60.21 -24.57 -41.27
C ASP A 362 -61.62 -25.16 -41.10
N GLU A 363 -62.39 -24.67 -40.12
CA GLU A 363 -63.82 -24.93 -39.91
C GLU A 363 -64.66 -24.64 -41.18
N LEU A 364 -64.51 -23.44 -41.76
CA LEU A 364 -65.20 -23.07 -43.01
C LEU A 364 -64.79 -23.94 -44.21
N THR A 365 -63.50 -24.35 -44.32
CA THR A 365 -63.08 -25.30 -45.36
C THR A 365 -63.58 -26.72 -45.09
N GLY A 366 -63.83 -27.08 -43.83
CA GLY A 366 -64.54 -28.30 -43.44
C GLY A 366 -65.97 -28.29 -43.97
N ILE A 367 -66.73 -27.23 -43.71
CA ILE A 367 -68.10 -27.02 -44.22
C ILE A 367 -68.11 -27.02 -45.76
N LEU A 368 -67.16 -26.33 -46.40
CA LEU A 368 -67.04 -26.30 -47.86
C LEU A 368 -66.70 -27.69 -48.44
N SER A 369 -65.88 -28.47 -47.75
CA SER A 369 -65.55 -29.86 -48.13
C SER A 369 -66.73 -30.80 -47.94
N GLN A 370 -67.52 -30.64 -46.88
CA GLN A 370 -68.77 -31.37 -46.67
C GLN A 370 -69.80 -31.03 -47.74
N ALA A 371 -69.98 -29.75 -48.09
CA ALA A 371 -70.83 -29.31 -49.20
C ALA A 371 -70.37 -29.91 -50.55
N ALA A 372 -69.07 -29.86 -50.83
CA ALA A 372 -68.48 -30.45 -52.04
C ALA A 372 -68.63 -31.99 -52.06
N GLN A 373 -68.55 -32.66 -50.91
CA GLN A 373 -68.79 -34.10 -50.79
C GLN A 373 -70.26 -34.45 -50.99
N ALA A 374 -71.21 -33.69 -50.42
CA ALA A 374 -72.64 -33.88 -50.62
C ALA A 374 -73.04 -33.73 -52.11
N LEU A 375 -72.51 -32.71 -52.77
CA LEU A 375 -72.66 -32.50 -54.22
C LEU A 375 -71.97 -33.60 -55.05
N ARG A 376 -70.82 -34.12 -54.58
CA ARG A 376 -70.14 -35.25 -55.23
C ARG A 376 -70.92 -36.55 -55.08
N SER A 377 -71.53 -36.83 -53.93
CA SER A 377 -72.39 -38.01 -53.75
C SER A 377 -73.64 -37.93 -54.64
N SER A 378 -74.21 -36.74 -54.89
CA SER A 378 -75.31 -36.59 -55.86
C SER A 378 -74.89 -36.72 -57.33
N LEU A 379 -73.58 -36.71 -57.62
CA LEU A 379 -73.02 -36.96 -58.94
C LEU A 379 -72.54 -38.40 -59.13
N VAL A 380 -72.57 -39.24 -58.08
CA VAL A 380 -72.45 -40.70 -58.21
C VAL A 380 -73.79 -41.23 -58.70
N ALA A 381 -73.88 -41.52 -60.00
CA ALA A 381 -75.11 -42.03 -60.60
C ALA A 381 -75.57 -43.34 -59.93
N PRO A 382 -76.89 -43.55 -59.72
CA PRO A 382 -77.41 -44.73 -59.05
C PRO A 382 -77.08 -46.01 -59.84
N THR A 383 -76.72 -47.06 -59.11
CA THR A 383 -76.12 -48.26 -59.68
C THR A 383 -77.16 -49.28 -60.17
N VAL A 384 -77.35 -49.26 -61.50
CA VAL A 384 -77.72 -50.39 -62.39
C VAL A 384 -79.22 -50.75 -62.53
N VAL A 385 -79.47 -51.48 -63.63
CA VAL A 385 -80.59 -52.38 -64.04
C VAL A 385 -81.94 -51.84 -64.53
N ASN A 386 -82.34 -52.40 -65.68
CA ASN A 386 -83.72 -52.68 -66.12
C ASN A 386 -84.75 -51.54 -66.25
N GLY A 387 -84.33 -50.41 -66.83
CA GLY A 387 -85.16 -49.70 -67.81
C GLY A 387 -86.41 -48.95 -67.28
N LYS A 388 -86.58 -48.83 -65.97
CA LYS A 388 -87.48 -47.87 -65.32
C LYS A 388 -86.75 -47.27 -64.13
N PRO A 389 -86.70 -45.93 -63.98
CA PRO A 389 -86.19 -45.32 -62.75
C PRO A 389 -87.19 -45.59 -61.62
N ASP A 390 -86.70 -45.99 -60.45
CA ASP A 390 -87.53 -46.04 -59.25
C ASP A 390 -87.61 -44.63 -58.66
N GLU A 391 -88.75 -43.96 -58.86
CA GLU A 391 -88.97 -42.60 -58.37
C GLU A 391 -88.92 -42.53 -56.83
N ALA A 392 -89.18 -43.63 -56.11
CA ALA A 392 -89.15 -43.64 -54.65
C ALA A 392 -87.71 -43.48 -54.10
N GLU A 393 -86.73 -44.20 -54.64
CA GLU A 393 -85.33 -44.01 -54.26
C GLU A 393 -84.81 -42.64 -54.71
N ALA A 394 -85.17 -42.18 -55.91
CA ALA A 394 -84.76 -40.86 -56.39
C ALA A 394 -85.32 -39.71 -55.53
N ILE A 395 -86.56 -39.83 -55.06
CA ILE A 395 -87.17 -38.88 -54.11
C ILE A 395 -86.47 -38.97 -52.75
N SER A 396 -86.26 -40.17 -52.19
CA SER A 396 -85.62 -40.30 -50.88
C SER A 396 -84.16 -39.82 -50.87
N GLN A 397 -83.39 -40.09 -51.93
CA GLN A 397 -82.04 -39.54 -52.11
C GLN A 397 -82.07 -38.00 -52.21
N ARG A 398 -83.05 -37.44 -52.92
CA ARG A 398 -83.26 -35.98 -53.03
C ARG A 398 -83.66 -35.34 -51.69
N GLU A 399 -84.52 -35.99 -50.90
CA GLU A 399 -84.91 -35.48 -49.57
C GLU A 399 -83.74 -35.52 -48.59
N ASN A 400 -83.00 -36.64 -48.53
CA ASN A 400 -81.77 -36.74 -47.73
C ASN A 400 -80.72 -35.69 -48.15
N LEU A 401 -80.58 -35.42 -49.45
CA LEU A 401 -79.71 -34.35 -49.96
C LEU A 401 -80.21 -32.96 -49.56
N VAL A 402 -81.50 -32.66 -49.69
CA VAL A 402 -82.06 -31.37 -49.25
C VAL A 402 -81.89 -31.20 -47.74
N GLN A 403 -82.04 -32.27 -46.95
CA GLN A 403 -81.93 -32.23 -45.49
C GLN A 403 -80.47 -32.08 -45.01
N THR A 404 -79.51 -32.73 -45.68
CA THR A 404 -78.07 -32.53 -45.41
C THR A 404 -77.56 -31.18 -45.88
N LEU A 405 -78.00 -30.69 -47.05
CA LEU A 405 -77.71 -29.32 -47.50
C LEU A 405 -78.33 -28.27 -46.59
N LEU A 406 -79.53 -28.51 -46.03
CA LEU A 406 -80.15 -27.63 -45.04
C LEU A 406 -79.38 -27.63 -43.71
N GLY A 407 -78.83 -28.77 -43.29
CA GLY A 407 -77.89 -28.84 -42.16
C GLY A 407 -76.66 -27.97 -42.41
N ILE A 408 -75.97 -28.21 -43.52
CA ILE A 408 -74.78 -27.45 -43.96
C ILE A 408 -75.06 -25.94 -44.08
N LEU A 409 -76.25 -25.55 -44.55
CA LEU A 409 -76.68 -24.14 -44.63
C LEU A 409 -76.95 -23.53 -43.24
N ASN A 410 -77.58 -24.26 -42.32
CA ASN A 410 -77.77 -23.81 -40.94
C ASN A 410 -76.43 -23.65 -40.22
N ASP A 411 -75.51 -24.61 -40.38
CA ASP A 411 -74.16 -24.52 -39.83
C ASP A 411 -73.43 -23.30 -40.41
N ALA A 412 -73.42 -23.11 -41.74
CA ALA A 412 -72.82 -21.94 -42.39
C ALA A 412 -73.42 -20.59 -41.92
N VAL A 413 -74.72 -20.56 -41.59
CA VAL A 413 -75.39 -19.40 -40.98
C VAL A 413 -74.86 -19.10 -39.57
N THR A 414 -74.50 -20.12 -38.76
CA THR A 414 -73.86 -19.87 -37.44
C THR A 414 -72.47 -19.22 -37.56
N PHE A 415 -71.73 -19.51 -38.63
CA PHE A 415 -70.46 -18.83 -38.96
C PHE A 415 -70.65 -17.49 -39.69
N GLY A 416 -71.89 -17.10 -40.00
CA GLY A 416 -72.22 -15.85 -40.69
C GLY A 416 -71.85 -15.83 -42.17
N VAL A 417 -71.62 -16.99 -42.80
CA VAL A 417 -71.21 -17.11 -44.20
C VAL A 417 -72.37 -17.62 -45.05
N GLY A 418 -73.17 -16.68 -45.54
CA GLY A 418 -74.30 -16.89 -46.45
C GLY A 418 -74.91 -15.55 -46.85
N PRO A 419 -75.80 -15.50 -47.86
CA PRO A 419 -76.51 -14.28 -48.21
C PRO A 419 -77.37 -13.82 -47.01
N SER A 420 -77.22 -12.56 -46.61
CA SER A 420 -78.01 -11.97 -45.54
C SER A 420 -79.48 -11.90 -45.98
N ALA A 421 -80.42 -11.94 -45.02
CA ALA A 421 -81.82 -11.68 -45.29
C ALA A 421 -82.08 -10.29 -45.93
N LYS A 422 -81.10 -9.37 -45.85
CA LYS A 422 -81.11 -8.06 -46.52
C LYS A 422 -80.74 -8.13 -48.01
N ASP A 423 -79.94 -9.12 -48.43
CA ASP A 423 -79.44 -9.25 -49.81
C ASP A 423 -80.54 -9.74 -50.78
N PHE A 424 -81.61 -10.31 -50.22
CA PHE A 424 -82.83 -10.69 -50.95
C PHE A 424 -83.88 -9.55 -51.05
N MET A 425 -83.59 -8.34 -50.56
CA MET A 425 -84.53 -7.20 -50.62
C MET A 425 -84.07 -6.10 -51.59
N PRO A 426 -84.95 -5.58 -52.48
CA PRO A 426 -84.58 -4.52 -53.42
C PRO A 426 -84.34 -3.17 -52.69
N PRO A 427 -83.38 -2.35 -53.18
CA PRO A 427 -82.93 -1.16 -52.46
C PRO A 427 -83.99 -0.04 -52.45
N ARG A 428 -84.47 0.30 -51.25
CA ARG A 428 -85.31 1.50 -51.05
C ARG A 428 -84.46 2.77 -51.06
N LYS A 429 -84.85 3.73 -51.91
CA LYS A 429 -84.32 5.11 -51.89
C LYS A 429 -85.08 5.93 -50.84
N THR A 430 -84.37 6.54 -49.90
CA THR A 430 -84.90 7.60 -49.02
C THR A 430 -83.83 8.66 -48.77
N SER A 431 -84.26 9.92 -48.67
CA SER A 431 -83.41 11.09 -48.40
C SER A 431 -83.75 11.70 -47.04
N GLY A 432 -82.76 12.31 -46.38
CA GLY A 432 -83.01 13.42 -45.45
C GLY A 432 -83.05 13.14 -43.94
N TYR A 433 -82.03 13.69 -43.25
CA TYR A 433 -82.15 14.55 -42.06
C TYR A 433 -82.26 13.98 -40.61
N SER A 434 -81.11 14.07 -39.91
CA SER A 434 -80.89 14.57 -38.53
C SER A 434 -81.33 13.79 -37.25
N SER A 435 -80.30 13.33 -36.49
CA SER A 435 -80.10 13.42 -35.01
C SER A 435 -81.06 12.67 -34.04
N PRO A 436 -80.64 12.30 -32.79
CA PRO A 436 -79.45 12.75 -32.04
C PRO A 436 -78.53 11.62 -31.47
N SER A 437 -77.53 12.03 -30.68
CA SER A 437 -76.45 11.26 -30.03
C SER A 437 -76.92 10.32 -28.88
N PRO A 438 -76.08 9.39 -28.35
CA PRO A 438 -74.91 9.75 -27.52
C PRO A 438 -73.60 8.96 -27.78
N ASP A 439 -72.54 9.42 -27.09
CA ASP A 439 -71.22 8.82 -26.79
C ASP A 439 -70.49 7.90 -27.80
N ILE A 440 -69.32 8.38 -28.25
CA ILE A 440 -68.02 7.97 -27.68
C ILE A 440 -67.07 9.19 -27.73
N GLY A 441 -66.66 9.70 -26.56
CA GLY A 441 -65.43 10.47 -26.39
C GLY A 441 -64.25 9.54 -26.08
N ARG A 442 -62.96 9.91 -26.11
CA ARG A 442 -62.18 11.16 -26.26
C ARG A 442 -60.72 10.69 -26.53
N HIS A 443 -59.73 11.46 -27.01
CA HIS A 443 -59.59 12.87 -27.36
C HIS A 443 -58.60 13.01 -28.55
N ILE A 444 -58.75 14.06 -29.36
CA ILE A 444 -57.72 14.61 -30.26
C ILE A 444 -57.24 15.94 -29.66
N HIS A 445 -55.96 16.34 -29.83
CA HIS A 445 -55.46 17.73 -29.98
C HIS A 445 -53.91 17.78 -29.89
N ARG A 446 -53.16 18.76 -30.45
CA ARG A 446 -53.39 19.76 -31.53
C ARG A 446 -52.03 20.43 -31.83
N LYS A 447 -51.59 20.55 -33.09
CA LYS A 447 -50.37 21.32 -33.45
C LYS A 447 -50.69 22.81 -33.68
N LYS A 448 -49.91 23.74 -33.12
CA LYS A 448 -49.72 25.11 -33.63
C LYS A 448 -48.57 25.86 -32.92
N GLU A 449 -47.71 26.53 -33.71
CA GLU A 449 -46.84 27.69 -33.34
C GLU A 449 -45.80 27.53 -32.21
N THR A 450 -44.73 28.32 -32.10
CA THR A 450 -44.30 29.59 -32.76
C THR A 450 -42.90 29.53 -33.42
N LEU A 451 -42.49 30.63 -34.07
CA LEU A 451 -41.17 30.88 -34.69
C LEU A 451 -40.17 31.60 -33.74
N PRO A 452 -38.85 31.66 -34.05
CA PRO A 452 -37.81 32.16 -33.15
C PRO A 452 -37.35 33.62 -33.41
N SER A 453 -36.68 34.24 -32.42
CA SER A 453 -35.74 35.36 -32.63
C SER A 453 -34.78 35.56 -31.43
N LYS A 454 -33.83 36.50 -31.55
CA LYS A 454 -32.77 36.83 -30.56
C LYS A 454 -33.12 38.08 -29.75
N ALA A 455 -32.53 38.24 -28.56
CA ALA A 455 -31.51 39.28 -28.24
C ALA A 455 -31.59 39.85 -26.80
N GLN A 456 -30.40 40.21 -26.27
CA GLN A 456 -30.15 41.17 -25.18
C GLN A 456 -30.73 40.89 -23.77
N ALA A 457 -30.39 41.67 -22.74
CA ALA A 457 -29.10 41.73 -22.03
C ALA A 457 -29.15 42.77 -20.88
N VAL A 458 -28.36 42.53 -19.81
CA VAL A 458 -28.00 43.46 -18.70
C VAL A 458 -29.10 43.82 -17.66
N ALA A 459 -28.65 43.99 -16.41
CA ALA A 459 -29.29 44.66 -15.26
C ALA A 459 -30.50 43.98 -14.53
N ALA A 460 -30.61 44.03 -13.20
CA ALA A 460 -29.60 44.32 -12.17
C ALA A 460 -30.01 43.83 -10.74
N ALA A 461 -29.04 43.23 -10.03
CA ALA A 461 -28.78 43.35 -8.59
C ALA A 461 -29.82 42.91 -7.51
N VAL A 462 -29.32 42.89 -6.26
CA VAL A 462 -30.05 42.81 -4.97
C VAL A 462 -30.76 41.50 -4.61
N ASN A 463 -29.97 40.46 -4.27
CA ASN A 463 -29.76 40.11 -2.84
C ASN A 463 -28.71 38.99 -2.67
N ARG A 464 -27.89 39.07 -1.61
CA ARG A 464 -26.75 38.17 -1.37
C ARG A 464 -26.55 37.92 0.14
N PRO A 465 -26.69 36.68 0.65
CA PRO A 465 -26.22 36.31 1.98
C PRO A 465 -24.68 36.33 2.05
N LEU A 466 -24.13 36.74 3.20
CA LEU A 466 -22.68 36.90 3.39
C LEU A 466 -21.98 35.55 3.62
N PRO A 467 -20.73 35.35 3.13
CA PRO A 467 -19.91 34.22 3.56
C PRO A 467 -19.65 34.29 5.06
N HIS A 468 -19.77 33.16 5.76
CA HIS A 468 -19.47 33.05 7.18
C HIS A 468 -18.04 32.55 7.38
N TYR A 469 -17.29 33.21 8.27
CA TYR A 469 -15.93 32.80 8.64
C TYR A 469 -15.90 31.40 9.28
N LYS A 470 -14.80 30.68 9.07
CA LYS A 470 -14.40 29.52 9.88
C LYS A 470 -13.17 29.89 10.71
N LEU A 471 -12.96 29.21 11.84
CA LEU A 471 -11.77 29.43 12.69
C LEU A 471 -10.48 29.14 11.91
N GLY A 472 -9.58 30.12 11.87
CA GLY A 472 -8.25 30.02 11.24
C GLY A 472 -7.87 31.16 10.30
N ASP A 473 -8.85 31.94 9.83
CA ASP A 473 -8.66 32.93 8.76
C ASP A 473 -8.03 34.25 9.26
N LEU A 474 -6.69 34.29 9.33
CA LEU A 474 -5.91 35.49 9.69
C LEU A 474 -5.78 36.44 8.49
N GLY A 475 -6.81 37.26 8.28
CA GLY A 475 -6.94 38.13 7.11
C GLY A 475 -5.77 39.10 6.90
N ILE A 476 -5.05 38.93 5.79
CA ILE A 476 -4.08 39.89 5.22
C ILE A 476 -4.48 40.17 3.77
N VAL A 477 -4.54 41.46 3.40
CA VAL A 477 -5.10 41.92 2.13
C VAL A 477 -4.08 41.81 0.97
N PRO A 478 -4.39 41.09 -0.12
CA PRO A 478 -3.55 41.09 -1.32
C PRO A 478 -3.54 42.48 -2.00
N ARG A 479 -2.35 43.01 -2.30
CA ARG A 479 -2.18 44.19 -3.16
C ARG A 479 -1.85 43.75 -4.59
N SER A 480 -2.44 44.41 -5.58
CA SER A 480 -2.22 44.13 -6.99
C SER A 480 -0.91 44.73 -7.52
N HIS A 481 -0.25 44.00 -8.42
CA HIS A 481 0.86 44.51 -9.22
C HIS A 481 0.35 45.33 -10.43
N PRO A 482 0.88 46.54 -10.69
CA PRO A 482 0.66 47.25 -11.95
C PRO A 482 1.62 46.77 -13.06
N LYS A 483 1.17 46.78 -14.31
CA LYS A 483 2.02 46.59 -15.51
C LYS A 483 2.54 47.94 -16.04
N LEU A 484 3.59 47.89 -16.87
CA LEU A 484 4.17 49.07 -17.52
C LEU A 484 3.20 49.73 -18.52
N GLY A 485 3.31 51.05 -18.66
CA GLY A 485 2.62 51.84 -19.70
C GLY A 485 3.18 53.26 -19.85
N GLU A 486 3.97 53.45 -20.90
CA GLU A 486 4.31 54.74 -21.56
C GLU A 486 5.08 55.85 -20.80
N ARG A 487 5.72 56.72 -21.59
CA ARG A 487 6.40 57.98 -21.21
C ARG A 487 5.73 59.13 -21.99
N PRO A 488 5.83 60.40 -21.55
CA PRO A 488 6.95 61.22 -22.06
C PRO A 488 7.52 62.24 -21.04
N GLY A 489 8.72 62.79 -21.32
CA GLY A 489 9.02 64.18 -20.93
C GLY A 489 10.31 64.50 -20.15
N VAL A 490 11.34 64.98 -20.88
CA VAL A 490 12.21 66.14 -20.54
C VAL A 490 13.33 66.01 -19.46
N SER A 491 14.43 66.74 -19.73
CA SER A 491 15.55 67.16 -18.84
C SER A 491 16.57 66.11 -18.34
N SER A 492 17.47 65.73 -19.25
CA SER A 492 18.89 66.15 -19.31
C SER A 492 19.88 66.01 -18.11
N PRO A 493 21.21 65.94 -18.36
CA PRO A 493 22.11 65.16 -17.51
C PRO A 493 23.32 65.93 -16.93
N LEU A 494 24.09 65.24 -16.08
CA LEU A 494 25.56 65.42 -15.98
C LEU A 494 26.27 64.06 -16.04
N ALA A 495 27.50 64.07 -16.55
CA ALA A 495 28.32 62.89 -16.81
C ALA A 495 29.83 63.20 -16.53
N PRO A 496 30.85 62.50 -17.06
CA PRO A 496 31.56 61.53 -16.22
C PRO A 496 33.11 61.68 -16.19
N ILE A 497 33.76 60.96 -15.28
CA ILE A 497 35.22 60.70 -15.25
C ILE A 497 35.42 59.22 -14.85
N SER A 498 36.40 58.41 -15.30
CA SER A 498 37.12 58.23 -16.60
C SER A 498 38.50 57.60 -16.31
N ARG A 499 38.75 56.36 -16.78
CA ARG A 499 40.11 55.76 -17.05
C ARG A 499 40.98 55.50 -15.77
N GLN A 500 42.08 54.74 -15.71
CA GLN A 500 42.82 53.75 -16.56
C GLN A 500 43.98 53.10 -15.70
N THR A 501 44.73 52.02 -16.01
CA THR A 501 44.76 50.91 -17.01
C THR A 501 45.56 49.71 -16.43
N ARG A 502 45.35 48.47 -16.96
CA ARG A 502 46.27 47.29 -16.93
C ARG A 502 46.48 46.59 -15.57
N SER A 503 46.64 45.26 -15.41
CA SER A 503 46.98 44.08 -16.25
C SER A 503 48.48 43.70 -16.40
N VAL A 504 48.93 42.74 -15.58
CA VAL A 504 50.01 41.77 -15.88
C VAL A 504 49.65 40.45 -15.17
N GLY A 505 50.01 39.30 -15.75
CA GLY A 505 49.95 37.99 -15.09
C GLY A 505 51.15 37.11 -15.50
N VAL A 506 51.55 36.16 -14.64
CA VAL A 506 52.65 35.20 -14.88
C VAL A 506 52.22 33.82 -14.36
N GLN A 507 52.79 32.75 -14.94
CA GLN A 507 52.31 31.38 -14.83
C GLN A 507 53.06 30.51 -13.80
N THR A 508 52.32 29.53 -13.27
CA THR A 508 52.67 28.18 -12.77
C THR A 508 54.12 27.62 -12.89
N VAL A 509 54.54 26.80 -11.89
CA VAL A 509 55.09 25.40 -11.99
C VAL A 509 56.20 25.06 -10.95
N SER A 510 55.97 24.00 -10.14
CA SER A 510 56.96 23.21 -9.34
C SER A 510 57.83 23.97 -8.30
N ALA A 511 58.60 23.34 -7.39
CA ALA A 511 58.98 21.94 -7.18
C ALA A 511 59.08 21.60 -5.66
N GLN A 512 59.50 20.37 -5.32
CA GLN A 512 59.63 19.88 -3.94
C GLN A 512 61.10 19.71 -3.48
N LYS A 513 61.28 19.67 -2.15
CA LYS A 513 62.21 18.77 -1.42
C LYS A 513 63.73 19.07 -1.40
N ALA A 514 64.17 19.69 -0.29
CA ALA A 514 65.36 19.30 0.49
C ALA A 514 64.90 19.15 1.96
N MET A 515 65.11 18.06 2.73
CA MET A 515 66.34 17.27 3.03
C MET A 515 67.30 18.07 3.94
N PHE A 516 67.79 17.60 5.10
CA PHE A 516 67.54 16.34 5.85
C PHE A 516 68.18 16.43 7.27
N PHE A 517 67.50 15.97 8.34
CA PHE A 517 68.09 15.49 9.63
C PHE A 517 68.93 16.50 10.46
N ALA A 518 69.22 16.31 11.75
CA ALA A 518 68.55 15.60 12.84
C ALA A 518 69.10 16.13 14.18
N ASP A 519 68.30 16.13 15.26
CA ASP A 519 68.84 15.83 16.61
C ASP A 519 67.76 15.38 17.61
N GLN A 520 67.69 14.08 17.84
CA GLN A 520 67.23 13.48 19.09
C GLN A 520 68.17 12.32 19.39
N LEU A 521 69.02 12.47 20.40
CA LEU A 521 69.44 11.43 21.36
C LEU A 521 70.64 11.94 22.17
N LEU A 522 70.43 12.25 23.46
CA LEU A 522 71.25 11.75 24.57
C LEU A 522 70.75 12.32 25.90
N SER A 523 70.04 11.49 26.65
CA SER A 523 69.84 11.66 28.09
C SER A 523 70.32 10.39 28.80
N LYS A 524 70.77 10.55 30.05
CA LYS A 524 71.32 9.51 30.95
C LYS A 524 72.71 8.96 30.57
N ARG A 525 73.74 9.52 31.23
CA ARG A 525 74.52 8.80 32.25
C ARG A 525 75.23 9.77 33.20
N SER A 526 75.12 9.51 34.50
CA SER A 526 75.96 10.07 35.56
C SER A 526 77.20 9.14 35.75
N PRO A 527 78.31 9.56 36.39
CA PRO A 527 78.32 9.68 37.85
C PRO A 527 79.22 10.81 38.46
N THR A 528 79.11 10.86 39.79
CA THR A 528 79.89 11.52 40.85
C THR A 528 81.37 11.95 40.67
N SER A 529 81.71 13.04 41.39
CA SER A 529 82.88 13.22 42.30
C SER A 529 84.04 14.17 41.90
N SER A 530 84.51 14.90 42.94
CA SER A 530 85.81 15.56 43.14
C SER A 530 86.41 16.50 42.07
N GLY A 531 86.62 17.77 42.45
CA GLY A 531 87.49 18.72 41.75
C GLY A 531 87.56 20.08 42.44
N HIS A 532 88.70 20.44 43.06
CA HIS A 532 88.92 21.75 43.66
C HIS A 532 89.36 22.79 42.61
N SER A 533 88.76 23.98 42.64
CA SER A 533 89.47 25.25 42.40
C SER A 533 88.70 26.42 43.02
N LEU A 534 89.41 27.46 43.47
CA LEU A 534 88.82 28.72 43.92
C LEU A 534 88.96 29.77 42.81
N SER A 535 87.93 30.59 42.64
CA SER A 535 88.12 32.01 42.32
C SER A 535 87.00 32.84 42.94
N HIS A 536 87.38 33.96 43.55
CA HIS A 536 86.45 35.05 43.83
C HIS A 536 86.14 35.78 42.51
N ASP A 537 84.92 36.29 42.35
CA ASP A 537 84.79 37.74 42.44
C ASP A 537 83.39 38.22 42.83
N TYR A 538 83.33 39.33 43.56
CA TYR A 538 82.08 40.00 43.96
C TYR A 538 81.75 41.14 42.99
N LYS A 539 80.52 41.19 42.45
CA LYS A 539 79.88 42.48 42.10
C LYS A 539 78.35 42.41 41.99
N SER A 540 77.71 43.24 42.80
CA SER A 540 76.31 43.66 42.79
C SER A 540 76.21 44.90 43.70
N PRO A 541 75.13 45.71 43.70
CA PRO A 541 73.95 45.68 42.83
C PRO A 541 73.70 47.02 42.10
N ILE A 542 72.66 47.06 41.26
CA ILE A 542 71.84 48.27 41.09
C ILE A 542 70.39 47.88 41.44
N ARG A 543 69.66 48.82 42.07
CA ARG A 543 68.35 48.64 42.72
C ARG A 543 67.35 49.56 42.06
N THR A 544 66.25 49.01 41.54
CA THR A 544 65.09 49.76 41.06
C THR A 544 63.88 49.42 41.93
N GLU A 545 63.25 50.45 42.50
CA GLU A 545 62.03 50.31 43.29
C GLU A 545 60.83 50.86 42.54
N LEU A 546 59.69 50.18 42.63
CA LEU A 546 58.37 50.73 42.33
C LEU A 546 57.35 50.24 43.37
N PRO A 547 56.28 51.03 43.63
CA PRO A 547 55.54 50.93 44.90
C PRO A 547 54.40 49.90 44.88
N VAL A 548 54.08 49.38 46.07
CA VAL A 548 52.89 48.56 46.33
C VAL A 548 51.73 49.47 46.77
N GLY A 549 50.61 49.42 46.04
CA GLY A 549 49.37 50.11 46.41
C GLY A 549 48.66 49.44 47.59
N ALA A 550 48.01 50.24 48.44
CA ALA A 550 47.30 49.74 49.62
C ALA A 550 45.93 49.11 49.25
N GLY A 551 45.65 47.93 49.81
CA GLY A 551 44.35 47.24 49.75
C GLY A 551 43.84 46.94 51.16
N SER A 552 42.55 47.18 51.42
CA SER A 552 42.00 47.18 52.78
C SER A 552 41.85 45.78 53.39
N ARG A 553 42.07 45.67 54.72
CA ARG A 553 41.69 44.50 55.52
C ARG A 553 40.29 44.67 56.08
N GLY A 554 39.33 43.90 55.56
CA GLY A 554 38.09 43.59 56.29
C GLY A 554 38.37 42.63 57.47
N ARG A 555 37.56 42.69 58.52
CA ARG A 555 37.66 41.81 59.71
C ARG A 555 36.31 41.71 60.42
N ILE A 556 36.07 40.57 61.08
CA ILE A 556 34.94 40.29 62.00
C ILE A 556 33.61 40.01 61.26
N PRO A 557 32.82 39.00 61.68
CA PRO A 557 33.10 37.97 62.70
C PRO A 557 34.14 36.93 62.24
#